data_AF-A0A9D2KVY2-F1
#
_entry.id   AF-A0A9D2KVY2-F1
#
_cell.length_a   1.000
_cell.length_b   1.000
_cell.length_c   1.000
_cell.angle_alpha   90.00
_cell.angle_beta   90.00
_cell.angle_gamma   90.00
#
_symmetry.space_group_name_H-M   'P 1'
#
loop_
_entity.id
_entity.type
_entity.pdbx_description
1 polymer ?
#
loop_
_entity_poly.entity_id
_entity_poly.type
_entity_poly.pdbx_seq_one_letter_code
_entity_poly.pdbx_strand_id
1 'polypeptide(L)'
;DRARLADYRHRQTERKFDDVEIYQAKQDKSIETNVHNITTNKNRIDAIVEWRDGFIERYNDLVGVVNDLVANQTPPSGGGGTDSSGYANNRVFPVDYNRSGINFWTRATQPDMSYGERWGTLHSGWDIGGGGSSHPIYATTDGVVRFSGTKTGGIGNCIYIEHTADGYWSNYMHLASMSVSVGQTVKAGQQIGMMGNSGGDYAVHLHYELSPNGSFHSGGNTINPQSYLGITGDNKTSLPRPV
;
A
#
# COMPACT_ATOMS: atom_id res chain seq x y z
N ASP A 1 2.74 -100.61 26.14
CA ASP A 1 1.62 -100.31 25.24
C ASP A 1 1.99 -99.12 24.34
N ARG A 2 2.49 -99.39 23.13
CA ARG A 2 3.03 -98.36 22.22
C ARG A 2 1.94 -97.45 21.64
N ALA A 3 0.69 -97.93 21.57
CA ALA A 3 -0.44 -97.18 21.04
C ALA A 3 -0.77 -95.95 21.91
N ARG A 4 -0.80 -96.13 23.24
CA ARG A 4 -1.06 -95.03 24.19
C ARG A 4 -0.01 -93.92 24.16
N LEU A 5 1.26 -94.27 23.95
CA LEU A 5 2.34 -93.28 23.84
C LEU A 5 2.28 -92.50 22.52
N ALA A 6 1.89 -93.16 21.41
CA ALA A 6 1.68 -92.51 20.13
C ALA A 6 0.50 -91.53 20.18
N ASP A 7 -0.63 -91.95 20.77
CA ASP A 7 -1.82 -91.14 20.99
C ASP A 7 -1.54 -89.92 21.89
N TYR A 8 -0.77 -90.10 22.97
CA TYR A 8 -0.32 -88.96 23.80
C TYR A 8 0.52 -87.96 23.01
N ARG A 9 1.51 -88.43 22.23
CA ARG A 9 2.36 -87.55 21.42
C ARG A 9 1.56 -86.84 20.33
N HIS A 10 0.60 -87.51 19.71
CA HIS A 10 -0.29 -86.92 18.72
C HIS A 10 -1.10 -85.76 19.33
N ARG A 11 -1.78 -85.98 20.46
CA ARG A 11 -2.51 -84.92 21.17
C ARG A 11 -1.65 -83.75 21.64
N GLN A 12 -0.41 -84.01 22.05
CA GLN A 12 0.53 -82.93 22.43
C GLN A 12 0.96 -82.09 21.22
N THR A 13 1.10 -82.73 20.06
CA THR A 13 1.39 -82.04 18.80
C THR A 13 0.20 -81.23 18.31
N GLU A 14 -1.02 -81.80 18.35
CA GLU A 14 -2.26 -81.07 18.01
C GLU A 14 -2.45 -79.82 18.87
N ARG A 15 -2.29 -79.93 20.20
CA ARG A 15 -2.36 -78.76 21.10
C ARG A 15 -1.37 -77.65 20.75
N LYS A 16 -0.16 -78.01 20.32
CA LYS A 16 0.84 -77.03 19.88
C LYS A 16 0.44 -76.34 18.57
N PHE A 17 -0.22 -77.06 17.67
CA PHE A 17 -0.78 -76.47 16.46
C PHE A 17 -1.93 -75.52 16.79
N ASP A 18 -2.85 -75.91 17.68
CA ASP A 18 -3.95 -75.07 18.15
C ASP A 18 -3.43 -73.76 18.81
N ASP A 19 -2.39 -73.86 19.64
CA ASP A 19 -1.78 -72.70 20.31
C ASP A 19 -1.15 -71.71 19.30
N VAL A 20 -0.54 -72.23 18.23
CA VAL A 20 0.03 -71.41 17.15
C VAL A 20 -1.07 -70.73 16.35
N GLU A 21 -2.14 -71.46 16.00
CA GLU A 21 -3.26 -70.93 15.23
C GLU A 21 -4.00 -69.83 16.00
N ILE A 22 -4.22 -70.01 17.30
CA ILE A 22 -4.80 -68.99 18.19
C ILE A 22 -3.90 -67.75 18.29
N TYR A 23 -2.58 -67.95 18.36
CA TYR A 23 -1.63 -66.84 18.40
C TYR A 23 -1.61 -66.05 17.09
N GLN A 24 -1.64 -66.75 15.95
CA GLN A 24 -1.73 -66.15 14.61
C GLN A 24 -3.01 -65.31 14.48
N ALA A 25 -4.17 -65.88 14.84
CA ALA A 25 -5.47 -65.20 14.77
C ALA A 25 -5.53 -63.93 15.64
N LYS A 26 -4.85 -63.93 16.81
CA LYS A 26 -4.73 -62.74 17.66
C LYS A 26 -3.85 -61.66 17.02
N GLN A 27 -2.77 -62.04 16.34
CA GLN A 27 -1.95 -61.08 15.58
C GLN A 27 -2.72 -60.50 14.40
N ASP A 28 -3.41 -61.34 13.62
CA ASP A 28 -4.17 -60.91 12.44
C ASP A 28 -5.26 -59.91 12.82
N LYS A 29 -6.01 -60.17 13.89
CA LYS A 29 -7.03 -59.25 14.40
C LYS A 29 -6.44 -57.91 14.89
N SER A 30 -5.25 -57.94 15.47
CA SER A 30 -4.52 -56.72 15.87
C SER A 30 -4.08 -55.91 14.65
N ILE A 31 -3.57 -56.59 13.61
CA ILE A 31 -3.19 -55.98 12.34
C ILE A 31 -4.40 -55.34 11.66
N GLU A 32 -5.53 -56.04 11.56
CA GLU A 32 -6.77 -55.50 10.99
C GLU A 32 -7.23 -54.22 11.72
N THR A 33 -7.18 -54.23 13.05
CA THR A 33 -7.54 -53.06 13.86
C THR A 33 -6.60 -51.89 13.58
N ASN A 34 -5.29 -52.15 13.49
CA ASN A 34 -4.30 -51.13 13.18
C ASN A 34 -4.46 -50.57 11.76
N VAL A 35 -4.71 -51.43 10.77
CA VAL A 35 -5.00 -51.01 9.39
C VAL A 35 -6.24 -50.12 9.35
N HIS A 36 -7.33 -50.51 10.02
CA HIS A 36 -8.55 -49.71 10.09
C HIS A 36 -8.30 -48.31 10.70
N ASN A 37 -7.53 -48.25 11.79
CA ASN A 37 -7.16 -46.99 12.44
C ASN A 37 -6.28 -46.10 11.53
N ILE A 38 -5.32 -46.70 10.83
CA ILE A 38 -4.46 -46.00 9.86
C ILE A 38 -5.30 -45.44 8.71
N THR A 39 -6.19 -46.23 8.13
CA THR A 39 -7.10 -45.79 7.06
C THR A 39 -7.99 -44.63 7.52
N THR A 40 -8.55 -44.73 8.72
CA THR A 40 -9.38 -43.66 9.29
C THR A 40 -8.58 -42.37 9.50
N ASN A 41 -7.36 -42.47 10.02
CA ASN A 41 -6.49 -41.32 10.19
C ASN A 41 -6.06 -40.72 8.84
N LYS A 42 -5.79 -41.56 7.84
CA LYS A 42 -5.50 -41.10 6.48
C LYS A 42 -6.66 -40.28 5.92
N ASN A 43 -7.89 -40.77 6.00
CA ASN A 43 -9.06 -40.04 5.50
C ASN A 43 -9.24 -38.69 6.20
N ARG A 44 -8.94 -38.60 7.50
CA ARG A 44 -8.97 -37.33 8.25
C ARG A 44 -7.89 -36.35 7.77
N ILE A 45 -6.70 -36.85 7.44
CA ILE A 45 -5.61 -36.02 6.89
C ILE A 45 -5.96 -35.55 5.48
N ASP A 46 -6.50 -36.42 4.64
CA ASP A 46 -6.89 -36.08 3.27
C ASP A 46 -7.95 -34.95 3.28
N ALA A 47 -8.94 -35.02 4.18
CA ALA A 47 -9.94 -33.94 4.34
C ALA A 47 -9.33 -32.59 4.79
N ILE A 48 -8.28 -32.60 5.62
CA ILE A 48 -7.56 -31.39 6.05
C ILE A 48 -6.79 -30.80 4.86
N VAL A 49 -6.17 -31.65 4.05
CA VAL A 49 -5.44 -31.23 2.85
C VAL A 49 -6.38 -30.60 1.83
N GLU A 50 -7.53 -31.22 1.56
CA GLU A 50 -8.56 -30.64 0.67
C GLU A 50 -9.05 -29.28 1.17
N TRP A 51 -9.30 -29.15 2.48
CA TRP A 51 -9.72 -27.88 3.08
C TRP A 51 -8.65 -26.79 2.92
N ARG A 52 -7.37 -27.13 3.15
CA ARG A 52 -6.23 -26.23 2.97
C ARG A 52 -6.12 -25.80 1.51
N ASP A 53 -6.21 -26.73 0.58
CA ASP A 53 -6.03 -26.45 -0.85
C ASP A 53 -7.16 -25.54 -1.36
N GLY A 54 -8.41 -25.78 -0.94
CA GLY A 54 -9.51 -24.86 -1.23
C GLY A 54 -9.38 -23.49 -0.55
N PHE A 55 -8.72 -23.40 0.62
CA PHE A 55 -8.38 -22.11 1.23
C PHE A 55 -7.31 -21.36 0.42
N ILE A 56 -6.28 -22.07 -0.06
CA ILE A 56 -5.21 -21.51 -0.89
C ILE A 56 -5.77 -21.01 -2.23
N GLU A 57 -6.67 -21.75 -2.88
CA GLU A 57 -7.33 -21.31 -4.12
C GLU A 57 -8.09 -19.99 -3.90
N ARG A 58 -8.91 -19.91 -2.85
CA ARG A 58 -9.62 -18.65 -2.52
C ARG A 58 -8.67 -17.50 -2.21
N TYR A 59 -7.55 -17.77 -1.55
CA TYR A 59 -6.51 -16.77 -1.29
C TYR A 59 -5.86 -16.28 -2.60
N ASN A 60 -5.54 -17.19 -3.52
CA ASN A 60 -4.96 -16.86 -4.81
C ASN A 60 -5.94 -16.08 -5.71
N ASP A 61 -7.22 -16.42 -5.69
CA ASP A 61 -8.26 -15.63 -6.36
C ASP A 61 -8.35 -14.21 -5.81
N LEU A 62 -8.29 -14.06 -4.47
CA LEU A 62 -8.25 -12.76 -3.80
C LEU A 62 -7.00 -11.96 -4.17
N VAL A 63 -5.83 -12.61 -4.23
CA VAL A 63 -4.60 -11.98 -4.70
C VAL A 63 -4.73 -11.56 -6.17
N GLY A 64 -5.38 -12.37 -7.01
CA GLY A 64 -5.71 -12.02 -8.39
C GLY A 64 -6.57 -10.75 -8.48
N VAL A 65 -7.66 -10.69 -7.72
CA VAL A 65 -8.53 -9.50 -7.64
C VAL A 65 -7.77 -8.28 -7.13
N VAL A 66 -6.92 -8.43 -6.11
CA VAL A 66 -6.09 -7.33 -5.61
C VAL A 66 -5.07 -6.88 -6.67
N ASN A 67 -4.43 -7.81 -7.38
CA ASN A 67 -3.51 -7.49 -8.46
C ASN A 67 -4.21 -6.78 -9.63
N ASP A 68 -5.42 -7.20 -9.99
CA ASP A 68 -6.23 -6.54 -11.01
C ASP A 68 -6.73 -5.17 -10.55
N LEU A 69 -7.04 -4.99 -9.27
CA LEU A 69 -7.35 -3.68 -8.67
C LEU A 69 -6.11 -2.77 -8.64
N VAL A 70 -4.92 -3.33 -8.43
CA VAL A 70 -3.63 -2.62 -8.49
C VAL A 70 -3.26 -2.30 -9.95
N ALA A 71 -3.53 -3.19 -10.91
CA ALA A 71 -3.27 -2.99 -12.33
C ALA A 71 -4.28 -2.02 -12.99
N ASN A 72 -5.53 -1.99 -12.52
CA ASN A 72 -6.49 -0.95 -12.86
C ASN A 72 -6.26 0.35 -12.06
N GLN A 73 -5.32 0.33 -11.12
CA GLN A 73 -4.76 1.50 -10.47
C GLN A 73 -3.46 1.97 -11.10
N THR A 74 -2.77 1.19 -11.95
CA THR A 74 -1.74 1.77 -12.82
C THR A 74 -2.43 2.74 -13.75
N PRO A 75 -2.10 4.04 -13.68
CA PRO A 75 -2.70 5.01 -14.59
C PRO A 75 -2.50 4.53 -16.03
N PRO A 76 -3.45 4.82 -16.95
CA PRO A 76 -3.14 4.74 -18.36
C PRO A 76 -1.83 5.50 -18.57
N SER A 77 -0.95 5.00 -19.45
CA SER A 77 0.27 5.70 -19.88
C SER A 77 -0.12 7.05 -20.51
N GLY A 78 -0.43 8.02 -19.67
CA GLY A 78 -1.02 9.29 -19.99
C GLY A 78 0.12 10.26 -20.27
N GLY A 79 0.56 10.25 -21.54
CA GLY A 79 1.19 11.35 -22.25
C GLY A 79 1.95 12.39 -21.42
N GLY A 80 3.05 11.99 -20.79
CA GLY A 80 4.02 12.91 -20.23
C GLY A 80 5.36 12.20 -20.22
N GLY A 81 6.31 12.65 -21.05
CA GLY A 81 7.68 12.22 -20.89
C GLY A 81 8.28 12.90 -19.66
N THR A 82 9.46 12.46 -19.25
CA THR A 82 10.26 13.24 -18.31
C THR A 82 11.11 14.27 -19.05
N ASP A 83 11.42 15.39 -18.41
CA ASP A 83 12.45 16.31 -18.86
C ASP A 83 13.87 15.77 -18.54
N SER A 84 14.90 16.57 -18.85
CA SER A 84 16.30 16.21 -18.60
C SER A 84 16.67 16.06 -17.12
N SER A 85 15.81 16.51 -16.20
CA SER A 85 15.97 16.34 -14.75
C SER A 85 15.23 15.12 -14.23
N GLY A 86 14.52 14.37 -15.10
CA GLY A 86 13.73 13.20 -14.70
C GLY A 86 12.36 13.55 -14.12
N TYR A 87 11.90 14.80 -14.24
CA TYR A 87 10.58 15.23 -13.77
C TYR A 87 9.58 15.26 -14.90
N ALA A 88 8.29 15.17 -14.61
CA ALA A 88 7.24 15.26 -15.61
C ALA A 88 7.37 16.54 -16.47
N ASN A 89 7.27 16.41 -17.79
CA ASN A 89 7.50 17.53 -18.71
C ASN A 89 6.29 18.47 -18.84
N ASN A 90 5.11 18.05 -18.39
CA ASN A 90 3.84 18.79 -18.43
C ASN A 90 3.51 19.47 -17.09
N ARG A 91 4.50 19.69 -16.22
CA ARG A 91 4.28 20.31 -14.91
C ARG A 91 3.74 21.74 -15.06
N VAL A 92 2.80 22.10 -14.19
CA VAL A 92 2.30 23.46 -13.99
C VAL A 92 2.44 23.83 -12.51
N PHE A 93 2.49 25.11 -12.19
CA PHE A 93 2.51 25.54 -10.79
C PHE A 93 1.14 25.25 -10.13
N PRO A 94 1.08 24.76 -8.88
CA PRO A 94 -0.17 24.29 -8.27
C PRO A 94 -1.14 25.41 -7.85
N VAL A 95 -0.74 26.68 -8.04
CA VAL A 95 -1.52 27.87 -7.75
C VAL A 95 -1.36 28.87 -8.90
N ASP A 96 -2.40 29.63 -9.22
CA ASP A 96 -2.29 30.74 -10.18
C ASP A 96 -1.54 31.91 -9.53
N TYR A 97 -0.24 31.99 -9.81
CA TYR A 97 0.67 33.01 -9.27
C TYR A 97 0.42 34.44 -9.78
N ASN A 98 -0.52 34.64 -10.71
CA ASN A 98 -0.97 35.98 -11.08
C ASN A 98 -2.04 36.54 -10.13
N ARG A 99 -2.59 35.71 -9.24
CA ARG A 99 -3.58 36.16 -8.26
C ARG A 99 -2.93 36.98 -7.16
N SER A 100 -3.67 37.98 -6.66
CA SER A 100 -3.20 38.83 -5.59
C SER A 100 -2.89 38.03 -4.32
N GLY A 101 -1.79 38.36 -3.67
CA GLY A 101 -1.39 37.76 -2.38
C GLY A 101 -0.62 36.44 -2.51
N ILE A 102 -0.47 35.85 -3.70
CA ILE A 102 0.32 34.64 -3.87
C ILE A 102 1.80 34.94 -3.60
N ASN A 103 2.34 34.25 -2.60
CA ASN A 103 3.73 34.39 -2.19
C ASN A 103 4.33 33.04 -1.82
N PHE A 104 5.47 32.73 -2.41
CA PHE A 104 6.27 31.55 -2.19
C PHE A 104 7.74 31.97 -1.96
N TRP A 105 7.96 33.16 -1.39
CA TRP A 105 9.27 33.71 -1.04
C TRP A 105 9.71 33.24 0.34
N THR A 106 10.94 32.76 0.42
CA THR A 106 11.69 32.66 1.67
C THR A 106 12.01 34.08 2.13
N ARG A 107 11.42 34.56 3.23
CA ARG A 107 11.96 35.77 3.84
C ARG A 107 13.41 35.46 4.22
N ALA A 108 14.37 36.30 3.82
CA ALA A 108 15.78 36.13 4.21
C ALA A 108 15.96 36.01 5.76
N THR A 109 14.90 36.33 6.53
CA THR A 109 14.78 36.19 7.98
C THR A 109 13.61 35.31 8.46
N GLN A 110 12.84 34.68 7.55
CA GLN A 110 11.83 33.68 7.87
C GLN A 110 12.09 32.44 7.01
N PRO A 111 12.81 31.45 7.57
CA PRO A 111 13.04 30.17 6.91
C PRO A 111 11.76 29.32 6.84
N ASP A 112 10.57 29.90 7.05
CA ASP A 112 9.32 29.18 7.35
C ASP A 112 8.56 28.67 6.13
N MET A 113 8.94 29.03 4.90
CA MET A 113 8.26 28.52 3.69
C MET A 113 9.02 27.47 2.87
N SER A 114 10.32 27.24 3.12
CA SER A 114 11.13 26.29 2.34
C SER A 114 11.36 24.94 3.02
N TYR A 115 11.55 23.89 2.23
CA TYR A 115 11.96 22.58 2.76
C TYR A 115 13.22 22.66 3.62
N GLY A 116 13.25 21.96 4.77
CA GLY A 116 14.45 21.81 5.59
C GLY A 116 14.20 21.74 7.10
N GLU A 117 15.24 21.40 7.86
CA GLU A 117 15.20 21.30 9.33
C GLU A 117 14.99 22.65 10.01
N ARG A 118 14.05 22.71 10.97
CA ARG A 118 13.68 23.90 11.73
C ARG A 118 13.36 23.55 13.16
N TRP A 119 14.09 24.15 14.11
CA TRP A 119 13.88 23.92 15.55
C TRP A 119 13.83 22.42 15.93
N GLY A 120 14.61 21.59 15.24
CA GLY A 120 14.67 20.13 15.44
C GLY A 120 13.52 19.35 14.81
N THR A 121 12.72 19.98 13.94
CA THR A 121 11.66 19.33 13.16
C THR A 121 11.81 19.67 11.68
N LEU A 122 11.75 18.66 10.82
CA LEU A 122 11.75 18.84 9.37
C LEU A 122 10.48 19.54 8.89
N HIS A 123 10.62 20.63 8.15
CA HIS A 123 9.60 21.14 7.26
C HIS A 123 9.65 20.36 5.94
N SER A 124 8.73 19.43 5.76
CA SER A 124 8.75 18.38 4.72
C SER A 124 8.28 18.85 3.34
N GLY A 125 8.02 20.14 3.17
CA GLY A 125 7.49 20.71 1.95
C GLY A 125 7.85 22.17 1.73
N TRP A 126 7.13 22.79 0.79
CA TRP A 126 7.16 24.22 0.52
C TRP A 126 5.79 24.84 0.76
N ASP A 127 5.79 25.99 1.44
CA ASP A 127 4.58 26.77 1.67
C ASP A 127 4.41 27.83 0.57
N ILE A 128 3.20 27.88 0.01
CA ILE A 128 2.76 28.86 -0.97
C ILE A 128 1.60 29.62 -0.32
N GLY A 129 1.91 30.81 0.20
CA GLY A 129 0.96 31.69 0.86
C GLY A 129 -0.11 32.22 -0.08
N GLY A 130 -1.34 32.29 0.43
CA GLY A 130 -2.49 32.86 -0.27
C GLY A 130 -2.72 34.35 -0.01
N GLY A 131 -1.83 35.01 0.72
CA GLY A 131 -1.97 36.42 1.12
C GLY A 131 -3.21 36.68 1.98
N GLY A 132 -3.65 35.68 2.76
CA GLY A 132 -4.87 35.74 3.57
C GLY A 132 -6.16 35.42 2.81
N SER A 133 -6.08 35.05 1.53
CA SER A 133 -7.24 34.67 0.70
C SER A 133 -7.17 33.21 0.26
N SER A 134 -8.34 32.59 0.08
CA SER A 134 -8.44 31.25 -0.51
C SER A 134 -8.31 31.31 -2.03
N HIS A 135 -7.53 30.40 -2.60
CA HIS A 135 -7.29 30.28 -4.04
C HIS A 135 -7.50 28.83 -4.50
N PRO A 136 -7.93 28.59 -5.75
CA PRO A 136 -7.97 27.25 -6.32
C PRO A 136 -6.58 26.59 -6.29
N ILE A 137 -6.55 25.31 -5.95
CA ILE A 137 -5.36 24.46 -6.00
C ILE A 137 -5.50 23.51 -7.18
N TYR A 138 -4.42 23.35 -7.94
CA TYR A 138 -4.38 22.58 -9.17
C TYR A 138 -3.37 21.43 -9.07
N ALA A 139 -3.66 20.32 -9.74
CA ALA A 139 -2.71 19.22 -9.88
C ALA A 139 -1.47 19.68 -10.65
N THR A 140 -0.29 19.51 -10.06
CA THR A 140 1.00 19.92 -10.66
C THR A 140 1.28 19.18 -11.97
N THR A 141 0.89 17.92 -12.09
CA THR A 141 1.05 17.10 -13.29
C THR A 141 -0.09 16.07 -13.38
N ASP A 142 -0.13 15.31 -14.47
CA ASP A 142 -1.03 14.18 -14.66
C ASP A 142 -0.78 13.12 -13.57
N GLY A 143 -1.86 12.56 -13.03
CA GLY A 143 -1.71 11.61 -11.94
C GLY A 143 -2.99 10.88 -11.54
N VAL A 144 -2.86 10.03 -10.54
CA VAL A 144 -3.97 9.33 -9.88
C VAL A 144 -4.04 9.79 -8.43
N VAL A 145 -5.23 10.18 -7.99
CA VAL A 145 -5.48 10.54 -6.59
C VAL A 145 -5.40 9.28 -5.73
N ARG A 146 -4.43 9.23 -4.82
CA ARG A 146 -4.18 8.10 -3.92
C ARG A 146 -4.69 8.35 -2.50
N PHE A 147 -4.90 9.62 -2.15
CA PHE A 147 -5.56 10.02 -0.91
C PHE A 147 -6.33 11.32 -1.15
N SER A 148 -7.51 11.43 -0.55
CA SER A 148 -8.29 12.68 -0.48
C SER A 148 -9.12 12.61 0.80
N GLY A 149 -8.76 13.40 1.81
CA GLY A 149 -9.38 13.33 3.13
C GLY A 149 -8.69 14.21 4.17
N THR A 150 -9.15 14.12 5.42
CA THR A 150 -8.58 14.88 6.54
C THR A 150 -7.61 14.03 7.35
N LYS A 151 -6.45 14.59 7.71
CA LYS A 151 -5.47 13.99 8.63
C LYS A 151 -5.23 14.88 9.85
N THR A 152 -4.83 14.25 10.95
CA THR A 152 -4.47 14.90 12.22
C THR A 152 -3.00 15.36 12.23
N GLY A 153 -2.56 16.01 13.30
CA GLY A 153 -1.12 16.33 13.49
C GLY A 153 -0.63 17.51 12.66
N GLY A 154 -1.47 18.54 12.47
CA GLY A 154 -1.11 19.72 11.68
C GLY A 154 -1.64 19.69 10.25
N ILE A 155 -1.94 18.51 9.69
CA ILE A 155 -2.09 18.33 8.24
C ILE A 155 -3.39 18.91 7.66
N GLY A 156 -4.52 18.65 8.34
CA GLY A 156 -5.83 19.09 7.86
C GLY A 156 -6.30 18.30 6.64
N ASN A 157 -7.07 18.95 5.77
CA ASN A 157 -7.52 18.37 4.51
C ASN A 157 -6.35 18.30 3.54
N CYS A 158 -6.12 17.12 2.98
CA CYS A 158 -5.05 16.92 2.02
C CYS A 158 -5.40 15.94 0.91
N ILE A 159 -4.67 16.09 -0.21
CA ILE A 159 -4.79 15.25 -1.39
C ILE A 159 -3.40 14.73 -1.73
N TYR A 160 -3.28 13.41 -1.95
CA TYR A 160 -2.05 12.81 -2.47
C TYR A 160 -2.28 12.38 -3.91
N ILE A 161 -1.38 12.75 -4.81
CA ILE A 161 -1.43 12.38 -6.23
C ILE A 161 -0.14 11.67 -6.59
N GLU A 162 -0.25 10.45 -7.09
CA GLU A 162 0.83 9.73 -7.76
C GLU A 162 0.92 10.17 -9.21
N HIS A 163 2.08 10.62 -9.63
CA HIS A 163 2.35 11.19 -10.94
C HIS A 163 2.61 10.09 -11.96
N THR A 164 1.95 10.16 -13.11
CA THR A 164 2.02 9.09 -14.12
C THR A 164 3.34 9.06 -14.88
N ALA A 165 4.00 10.22 -15.04
CA ALA A 165 5.13 10.40 -15.94
C ALA A 165 6.49 10.16 -15.27
N ASP A 166 6.64 10.54 -14.00
CA ASP A 166 7.91 10.52 -13.27
C ASP A 166 7.86 9.66 -11.99
N GLY A 167 6.70 9.12 -11.64
CA GLY A 167 6.50 8.24 -10.48
C GLY A 167 6.58 8.95 -9.12
N TYR A 168 6.75 10.27 -9.10
CA TYR A 168 6.72 11.03 -7.85
C TYR A 168 5.30 11.09 -7.28
N TRP A 169 5.21 11.43 -6.01
CA TRP A 169 3.96 11.69 -5.33
C TRP A 169 3.98 13.12 -4.81
N SER A 170 2.91 13.86 -5.05
CA SER A 170 2.69 15.20 -4.46
C SER A 170 1.62 15.14 -3.38
N ASN A 171 1.83 15.87 -2.29
CA ASN A 171 0.85 16.09 -1.23
C ASN A 171 0.48 17.58 -1.17
N TYR A 172 -0.82 17.87 -1.18
CA TYR A 172 -1.40 19.22 -1.08
C TYR A 172 -2.15 19.33 0.25
N MET A 173 -1.64 20.10 1.20
CA MET A 173 -2.15 20.15 2.58
C MET A 173 -2.85 21.48 2.91
N HIS A 174 -3.46 21.51 4.10
CA HIS A 174 -4.19 22.65 4.67
C HIS A 174 -5.39 23.14 3.84
N LEU A 175 -5.93 22.29 2.97
CA LEU A 175 -6.99 22.68 2.05
C LEU A 175 -8.27 23.10 2.80
N ALA A 176 -8.99 24.10 2.28
CA ALA A 176 -10.33 24.44 2.75
C ALA A 176 -11.35 23.37 2.28
N SER A 177 -11.20 22.90 1.05
CA SER A 177 -12.03 21.85 0.46
C SER A 177 -11.28 21.05 -0.60
N MET A 178 -11.78 19.86 -0.90
CA MET A 178 -11.24 18.93 -1.90
C MET A 178 -12.33 18.66 -2.96
N SER A 179 -11.94 18.66 -4.23
CA SER A 179 -12.83 18.50 -5.39
C SER A 179 -12.63 17.17 -6.12
N VAL A 180 -11.81 16.28 -5.57
CA VAL A 180 -11.44 14.99 -6.17
C VAL A 180 -11.52 13.85 -5.17
N SER A 181 -11.71 12.63 -5.67
CA SER A 181 -11.85 11.41 -4.86
C SER A 181 -10.72 10.41 -5.13
N VAL A 182 -10.46 9.50 -4.18
CA VAL A 182 -9.47 8.43 -4.34
C VAL A 182 -9.78 7.57 -5.58
N GLY A 183 -8.75 7.25 -6.36
CA GLY A 183 -8.84 6.52 -7.63
C GLY A 183 -9.11 7.41 -8.85
N GLN A 184 -9.44 8.68 -8.67
CA GLN A 184 -9.67 9.60 -9.78
C GLN A 184 -8.36 9.94 -10.49
N THR A 185 -8.36 9.82 -11.82
CA THR A 185 -7.29 10.38 -12.66
C THR A 185 -7.47 11.89 -12.80
N VAL A 186 -6.37 12.64 -12.69
CA VAL A 186 -6.34 14.09 -12.85
C VAL A 186 -5.34 14.50 -13.92
N LYS A 187 -5.58 15.66 -14.53
CA LYS A 187 -4.67 16.28 -15.50
C LYS A 187 -3.88 17.43 -14.88
N ALA A 188 -2.68 17.68 -15.40
CA ALA A 188 -1.92 18.87 -15.07
C ALA A 188 -2.80 20.12 -15.24
N GLY A 189 -2.86 20.98 -14.22
CA GLY A 189 -3.71 22.18 -14.24
C GLY A 189 -5.18 21.93 -13.93
N GLN A 190 -5.61 20.70 -13.69
CA GLN A 190 -6.96 20.43 -13.22
C GLN A 190 -7.12 20.92 -11.77
N GLN A 191 -8.18 21.66 -11.48
CA GLN A 191 -8.50 22.07 -10.11
C GLN A 191 -8.83 20.85 -9.25
N ILE A 192 -8.17 20.71 -8.11
CA ILE A 192 -8.32 19.59 -7.17
C ILE A 192 -8.85 20.01 -5.80
N GLY A 193 -8.84 21.31 -5.48
CA GLY A 193 -9.36 21.80 -4.22
C GLY A 193 -9.28 23.32 -4.08
N MET A 194 -9.44 23.79 -2.86
CA MET A 194 -9.32 25.19 -2.47
C MET A 194 -8.28 25.33 -1.34
N MET A 195 -7.39 26.30 -1.46
CA MET A 195 -6.41 26.67 -0.44
C MET A 195 -7.14 27.07 0.85
N GLY A 196 -6.59 26.68 1.99
CA GLY A 196 -7.17 27.01 3.29
C GLY A 196 -6.12 27.12 4.37
N ASN A 197 -6.55 26.84 5.59
CA ASN A 197 -5.73 26.76 6.78
C ASN A 197 -6.20 25.60 7.67
N SER A 198 -6.70 24.51 7.08
CA SER A 198 -7.13 23.37 7.91
C SER A 198 -5.91 22.67 8.54
N GLY A 199 -6.11 22.02 9.69
CA GLY A 199 -5.04 21.30 10.38
C GLY A 199 -4.29 22.11 11.44
N GLY A 200 -4.50 23.42 11.53
CA GLY A 200 -4.03 24.29 12.62
C GLY A 200 -4.39 25.77 12.36
N ASP A 201 -4.18 26.67 13.33
CA ASP A 201 -4.47 28.11 13.17
C ASP A 201 -3.36 28.84 12.37
N TYR A 202 -3.08 28.35 11.16
CA TYR A 202 -2.10 28.95 10.25
C TYR A 202 -2.73 30.06 9.39
N ALA A 203 -1.90 30.94 8.83
CA ALA A 203 -2.33 31.80 7.74
C ALA A 203 -2.75 30.95 6.53
N VAL A 204 -3.64 31.44 5.67
CA VAL A 204 -4.09 30.69 4.48
C VAL A 204 -2.90 30.45 3.53
N HIS A 205 -2.55 29.18 3.32
CA HIS A 205 -1.45 28.75 2.46
C HIS A 205 -1.67 27.33 1.95
N LEU A 206 -0.93 26.94 0.92
CA LEU A 206 -0.75 25.56 0.50
C LEU A 206 0.60 25.07 1.03
N HIS A 207 0.62 23.99 1.80
CA HIS A 207 1.84 23.24 2.06
C HIS A 207 1.94 22.11 1.04
N TYR A 208 3.01 22.14 0.23
CA TYR A 208 3.24 21.20 -0.86
C TYR A 208 4.44 20.30 -0.53
N GLU A 209 4.22 19.00 -0.43
CA GLU A 209 5.31 18.03 -0.28
C GLU A 209 5.48 17.20 -1.56
N LEU A 210 6.70 16.69 -1.74
CA LEU A 210 7.04 15.77 -2.82
C LEU A 210 7.75 14.55 -2.23
N SER A 211 7.37 13.36 -2.67
CA SER A 211 7.99 12.10 -2.23
C SER A 211 8.25 11.18 -3.44
N PRO A 212 9.38 10.46 -3.50
CA PRO A 212 9.65 9.49 -4.55
C PRO A 212 8.75 8.24 -4.51
N ASN A 213 8.03 7.99 -3.40
CA ASN A 213 7.32 6.73 -3.19
C ASN A 213 6.00 6.88 -2.39
N GLY A 214 5.50 8.11 -2.23
CA GLY A 214 4.26 8.38 -1.51
C GLY A 214 4.34 8.24 0.01
N SER A 215 5.52 8.03 0.58
CA SER A 215 5.70 7.96 2.03
C SER A 215 5.83 9.37 2.61
N PHE A 216 4.71 9.93 3.07
CA PHE A 216 4.64 11.23 3.75
C PHE A 216 4.58 11.08 5.28
N HIS A 217 5.11 12.07 6.01
CA HIS A 217 5.06 12.22 7.47
C HIS A 217 5.80 11.17 8.31
N SER A 218 5.12 10.28 9.04
CA SER A 218 5.72 9.43 10.09
C SER A 218 6.74 8.44 9.50
N GLY A 219 8.02 8.83 9.49
CA GLY A 219 9.09 8.09 8.79
C GLY A 219 9.13 8.33 7.27
N GLY A 220 8.50 9.40 6.79
CA GLY A 220 8.34 9.72 5.38
C GLY A 220 9.66 10.07 4.67
N ASN A 221 9.67 9.87 3.36
CA ASN A 221 10.78 10.15 2.45
C ASN A 221 10.39 11.32 1.54
N THR A 222 10.20 12.50 2.14
CA THR A 222 9.98 13.73 1.38
C THR A 222 11.29 14.28 0.86
N ILE A 223 11.26 14.94 -0.29
CA ILE A 223 12.40 15.64 -0.87
C ILE A 223 12.04 17.10 -1.09
N ASN A 224 13.05 17.97 -1.22
CA ASN A 224 12.82 19.38 -1.47
C ASN A 224 12.09 19.59 -2.82
N PRO A 225 10.85 20.09 -2.83
CA PRO A 225 10.08 20.29 -4.06
C PRO A 225 10.52 21.52 -4.86
N GLN A 226 11.48 22.33 -4.39
CA GLN A 226 11.86 23.59 -5.05
C GLN A 226 12.18 23.43 -6.55
N SER A 227 13.06 22.49 -6.89
CA SER A 227 13.42 22.19 -8.29
C SER A 227 12.25 21.56 -9.05
N TYR A 228 11.40 20.81 -8.36
CA TYR A 228 10.21 20.21 -8.93
C TYR A 228 9.13 21.26 -9.26
N LEU A 229 9.03 22.31 -8.45
CA LEU A 229 8.11 23.42 -8.63
C LEU A 229 8.70 24.56 -9.48
N GLY A 230 9.94 24.38 -9.98
CA GLY A 230 10.64 25.38 -10.78
C GLY A 230 10.86 26.70 -10.05
N ILE A 231 10.92 26.72 -8.72
CA ILE A 231 11.04 27.96 -7.94
C ILE A 231 12.47 28.51 -8.07
N THR A 232 12.59 29.69 -8.67
CA THR A 232 13.89 30.30 -9.05
C THR A 232 14.37 31.37 -8.08
N GLY A 233 13.60 31.70 -7.03
CA GLY A 233 13.83 32.83 -6.14
C GLY A 233 12.93 34.03 -6.49
N ASP A 234 12.98 35.11 -5.69
CA ASP A 234 12.23 36.36 -5.93
C ASP A 234 10.73 36.21 -6.17
N ASN A 235 10.09 35.22 -5.53
CA ASN A 235 8.67 34.91 -5.76
C ASN A 235 8.36 34.61 -7.25
N LYS A 236 9.25 33.87 -7.92
CA LYS A 236 9.07 33.40 -9.31
C LYS A 236 9.21 31.88 -9.47
N THR A 237 8.46 31.35 -10.42
CA THR A 237 8.57 29.97 -10.90
C THR A 237 8.86 29.97 -12.39
N SER A 238 9.61 28.98 -12.86
CA SER A 238 9.77 28.67 -14.29
C SER A 238 8.63 27.83 -14.85
N LEU A 239 7.77 27.27 -14.00
CA LEU A 239 6.63 26.48 -14.44
C LEU A 239 5.53 27.37 -15.03
N PRO A 240 4.80 26.88 -16.05
CA PRO A 240 3.60 27.54 -16.54
C PRO A 240 2.55 27.71 -15.44
N ARG A 241 1.70 28.72 -15.60
CA ARG A 241 0.47 28.84 -14.81
C ARG A 241 -0.47 27.67 -15.08
N PRO A 242 -1.31 27.28 -14.11
CA PRO A 242 -2.43 26.40 -14.39
C PRO A 242 -3.43 27.15 -15.30
N VAL A 243 -3.83 26.53 -16.41
CA VAL A 243 -4.81 27.07 -17.38
C VAL A 243 -6.08 26.22 -17.40
#